data_AF-A0A2K2TPD7-F1
#
_entry.id   AF-A0A2K2TPD7-F1
#
_cell.length_a   1.000
_cell.length_b   1.000
_cell.length_c   1.000
_cell.angle_alpha   90.00
_cell.angle_beta   90.00
_cell.angle_gamma   90.00
#
_symmetry.space_group_name_H-M   'P 1'
#
loop_
_entity.id
_entity.type
_entity.pdbx_description
1 polymer ?
#
loop_
_entity_poly.entity_id
_entity_poly.type
_entity_poly.pdbx_seq_one_letter_code
_entity_poly.pdbx_strand_id
1 'polypeptide(L)'
;MIRVFFVSFLYNKTNVLILVIPNNISQLGDNDNYRAIKGLIAAKKQDKIIAWLAIANHADKGGTILSADVILNYLGQCDKERKLEFHIVCQCAPVLKGIKISNIVTIQSGTWKTVRRTLAGSGILCVPLFLRKDNDVIFLYRYEKLEEHLKKEDIRQFLEEYGYFDPVVESVIFRLRRRYQEYSEGKISFPHELGVLLEYPLEDVQGFIRNQGKNCLLCRYWKVYHDKERAKEIFRRYDEVRECAMKEMIAGCPLRQVASS
;
A
#
# COMPACT_ATOMS: atom_id res chain seq x y z
N MET A 1 -7.33 14.00 -21.16
CA MET A 1 -7.48 13.93 -19.69
C MET A 1 -6.89 12.60 -19.23
N ILE A 2 -5.58 12.57 -19.01
CA ILE A 2 -4.77 11.34 -18.88
C ILE A 2 -4.98 10.75 -17.47
N ARG A 3 -5.72 9.63 -17.40
CA ARG A 3 -5.83 8.77 -16.21
C ARG A 3 -4.96 7.53 -16.46
N VAL A 4 -3.71 7.55 -16.02
CA VAL A 4 -2.85 6.35 -16.07
C VAL A 4 -2.08 6.21 -14.75
N PHE A 5 -2.76 5.69 -13.75
CA PHE A 5 -2.18 4.91 -12.66
C PHE A 5 -3.07 3.68 -12.51
N PHE A 6 -2.50 2.49 -12.64
CA PHE A 6 -3.17 1.26 -12.20
C PHE A 6 -2.51 0.84 -10.87
N VAL A 7 -2.70 1.69 -9.87
CA VAL A 7 -3.38 1.34 -8.63
C VAL A 7 -4.84 1.44 -9.04
N SER A 8 -5.66 0.38 -9.03
CA SER A 8 -7.04 0.57 -9.51
C SER A 8 -7.82 1.40 -8.49
N PHE A 9 -7.92 2.70 -8.75
CA PHE A 9 -8.79 3.64 -8.08
C PHE A 9 -10.23 3.25 -8.41
N LEU A 10 -10.94 2.64 -7.45
CA LEU A 10 -12.39 2.63 -7.51
C LEU A 10 -12.92 3.94 -6.92
N TYR A 11 -13.71 4.61 -7.76
CA TYR A 11 -14.51 5.82 -7.54
C TYR A 11 -13.88 7.19 -7.84
N ASN A 12 -14.80 8.11 -8.15
CA ASN A 12 -14.69 9.32 -8.96
C ASN A 12 -13.71 10.39 -8.42
N LYS A 13 -13.53 11.50 -9.15
CA LYS A 13 -12.59 12.66 -8.96
C LYS A 13 -12.35 13.19 -7.51
N THR A 14 -13.02 12.67 -6.49
CA THR A 14 -12.99 13.08 -5.09
C THR A 14 -12.61 11.96 -4.10
N ASN A 15 -12.37 10.72 -4.52
CA ASN A 15 -12.03 9.59 -3.64
C ASN A 15 -10.80 8.81 -4.13
N VAL A 16 -9.69 8.91 -3.38
CA VAL A 16 -8.49 8.10 -3.62
C VAL A 16 -8.49 6.95 -2.61
N LEU A 17 -8.88 5.76 -3.07
CA LEU A 17 -8.60 4.50 -2.39
C LEU A 17 -7.33 3.93 -3.06
N ILE A 18 -6.20 3.90 -2.35
CA ILE A 18 -4.96 3.30 -2.88
C ILE A 18 -5.09 1.79 -2.72
N LEU A 19 -5.73 1.14 -3.68
CA LEU A 19 -5.70 -0.31 -3.84
C LEU A 19 -4.61 -0.65 -4.85
N VAL A 20 -3.52 -1.27 -4.39
CA VAL A 20 -2.61 -1.99 -5.27
C VAL A 20 -3.40 -3.18 -5.83
N ILE A 21 -4.08 -2.93 -6.95
CA ILE A 21 -4.80 -3.95 -7.70
C ILE A 21 -3.83 -4.46 -8.76
N PRO A 22 -3.48 -5.76 -8.77
CA PRO A 22 -2.66 -6.34 -9.83
C PRO A 22 -3.22 -6.02 -11.22
N ASN A 23 -2.35 -5.66 -12.17
CA ASN A 23 -2.72 -5.27 -13.53
C ASN A 23 -3.42 -6.37 -14.36
N ASN A 24 -3.57 -7.59 -13.84
CA ASN A 24 -4.36 -8.61 -14.54
C ASN A 24 -5.82 -8.20 -14.72
N ILE A 25 -6.34 -7.16 -14.05
CA ILE A 25 -7.73 -6.73 -14.24
C ILE A 25 -7.98 -5.98 -15.57
N SER A 26 -6.96 -5.36 -16.19
CA SER A 26 -7.12 -4.76 -17.53
C SER A 26 -6.87 -5.74 -18.68
N GLN A 27 -6.33 -6.93 -18.39
CA GLN A 27 -6.24 -8.07 -19.33
C GLN A 27 -7.34 -9.12 -19.10
N LEU A 28 -8.01 -9.11 -17.93
CA LEU A 28 -9.28 -9.79 -17.69
C LEU A 28 -10.40 -8.98 -18.35
N GLY A 29 -10.61 -9.19 -19.65
CA GLY A 29 -11.81 -8.69 -20.32
C GLY A 29 -13.06 -9.02 -19.49
N ASP A 30 -13.88 -8.01 -19.22
CA ASP A 30 -15.22 -8.02 -18.61
C ASP A 30 -15.59 -9.28 -17.79
N ASN A 31 -14.72 -9.68 -16.85
CA ASN A 31 -14.87 -10.96 -16.17
C ASN A 31 -15.68 -10.79 -14.87
N ASP A 32 -16.50 -11.79 -14.52
CA ASP A 32 -17.49 -11.72 -13.43
C ASP A 32 -16.92 -11.30 -12.08
N ASN A 33 -15.64 -11.60 -11.82
CA ASN A 33 -14.92 -11.17 -10.61
C ASN A 33 -14.83 -9.64 -10.47
N TYR A 34 -14.64 -8.90 -11.56
CA TYR A 34 -14.54 -7.43 -11.54
C TYR A 34 -15.89 -6.77 -11.24
N ARG A 35 -16.98 -7.30 -11.84
CA ARG A 35 -18.35 -6.84 -11.55
C ARG A 35 -18.75 -7.16 -10.11
N ALA A 36 -18.37 -8.33 -9.60
CA ALA A 36 -18.59 -8.72 -8.21
C ALA A 36 -17.89 -7.78 -7.22
N ILE A 37 -16.61 -7.45 -7.43
CA ILE A 37 -15.85 -6.53 -6.55
C ILE A 37 -16.44 -5.12 -6.57
N LYS A 38 -16.81 -4.60 -7.75
CA LYS A 38 -17.53 -3.33 -7.85
C LYS A 38 -18.84 -3.35 -7.07
N GLY A 39 -19.61 -4.44 -7.15
CA GLY A 39 -20.82 -4.64 -6.38
C GLY A 39 -20.57 -4.69 -4.87
N LEU A 40 -19.49 -5.31 -4.42
CA LEU A 40 -19.10 -5.36 -3.01
C LEU A 40 -18.68 -4.00 -2.45
N ILE A 41 -17.95 -3.22 -3.25
CA ILE A 41 -17.54 -1.85 -2.92
C ILE A 41 -18.74 -0.91 -2.90
N ALA A 42 -19.64 -1.01 -3.89
CA ALA A 42 -20.89 -0.26 -3.91
C ALA A 42 -21.80 -0.62 -2.72
N ALA A 43 -21.80 -1.89 -2.30
CA ALA A 43 -22.58 -2.37 -1.16
C ALA A 43 -21.91 -2.14 0.21
N LYS A 44 -20.76 -1.44 0.28
CA LYS A 44 -19.98 -1.20 1.51
C LYS A 44 -19.68 -2.48 2.32
N LYS A 45 -19.53 -3.63 1.65
CA LYS A 45 -19.23 -4.91 2.32
C LYS A 45 -17.74 -5.02 2.64
N GLN A 46 -17.31 -4.30 3.68
CA GLN A 46 -15.90 -4.15 4.08
C GLN A 46 -15.18 -5.49 4.24
N ASP A 47 -15.81 -6.47 4.88
CA ASP A 47 -15.20 -7.79 5.13
C ASP A 47 -14.88 -8.54 3.84
N LYS A 48 -15.75 -8.40 2.82
CA LYS A 48 -15.53 -9.04 1.51
C LYS A 48 -14.43 -8.33 0.72
N ILE A 49 -14.24 -7.03 0.92
CA ILE A 49 -13.13 -6.27 0.34
C ILE A 49 -11.82 -6.67 1.01
N ILE A 50 -11.81 -6.81 2.34
CA ILE A 50 -10.63 -7.24 3.10
C ILE A 50 -10.24 -8.66 2.72
N ALA A 51 -11.21 -9.58 2.63
CA ALA A 51 -10.96 -10.95 2.19
C ALA A 51 -10.46 -10.99 0.74
N TRP A 52 -11.07 -10.24 -0.17
CA TRP A 52 -10.57 -10.13 -1.54
C TRP A 52 -9.15 -9.56 -1.57
N LEU A 53 -8.87 -8.50 -0.83
CA LEU A 53 -7.53 -7.94 -0.71
C LEU A 53 -6.53 -8.97 -0.21
N ALA A 54 -6.92 -9.79 0.78
CA ALA A 54 -6.13 -10.88 1.33
C ALA A 54 -5.77 -11.91 0.25
N ILE A 55 -6.71 -12.25 -0.64
CA ILE A 55 -6.60 -13.31 -1.66
C ILE A 55 -6.00 -12.83 -3.00
N ALA A 56 -6.38 -11.65 -3.49
CA ALA A 56 -6.11 -11.19 -4.86
C ALA A 56 -4.63 -10.98 -5.17
N ASN A 57 -3.80 -10.78 -4.14
CA ASN A 57 -2.36 -10.70 -4.30
C ASN A 57 -1.68 -12.08 -4.45
N HIS A 58 -2.40 -13.19 -4.28
CA HIS A 58 -1.86 -14.56 -4.35
C HIS A 58 -2.24 -15.34 -5.62
N ALA A 59 -3.12 -14.80 -6.48
CA ALA A 59 -3.73 -15.56 -7.58
C ALA A 59 -2.76 -16.05 -8.69
N ASP A 60 -1.49 -15.63 -8.69
CA ASP A 60 -0.51 -15.99 -9.73
C ASP A 60 0.33 -17.25 -9.42
N LYS A 61 0.17 -17.88 -8.24
CA LYS A 61 0.78 -19.20 -7.97
C LYS A 61 -0.16 -20.04 -7.13
N GLY A 62 -0.34 -21.31 -7.49
CA GLY A 62 -1.10 -22.32 -6.76
C GLY A 62 -0.49 -22.67 -5.40
N GLY A 63 -0.42 -21.69 -4.51
CA GLY A 63 0.25 -21.75 -3.22
C GLY A 63 -0.20 -20.60 -2.33
N THR A 64 -1.47 -20.63 -1.93
CA THR A 64 -1.91 -19.99 -0.68
C THR A 64 -2.29 -21.11 0.26
N ILE A 65 -1.66 -21.21 1.44
CA ILE A 65 -2.14 -22.15 2.48
C ILE A 65 -3.41 -21.60 3.15
N LEU A 66 -3.60 -20.27 3.20
CA LEU A 66 -4.82 -19.66 3.72
C LEU A 66 -5.88 -19.52 2.62
N SER A 67 -6.94 -20.34 2.70
CA SER A 67 -8.08 -20.25 1.79
C SER A 67 -8.94 -19.02 2.07
N ALA A 68 -9.74 -18.62 1.08
CA ALA A 68 -10.73 -17.56 1.21
C ALA A 68 -11.67 -17.82 2.40
N ASP A 69 -12.06 -19.08 2.61
CA ASP A 69 -12.99 -19.49 3.66
C ASP A 69 -12.38 -19.30 5.05
N VAL A 70 -11.10 -19.62 5.24
CA VAL A 70 -10.42 -19.39 6.52
C VAL A 70 -10.41 -17.91 6.87
N ILE A 71 -10.08 -17.05 5.90
CA ILE A 71 -10.05 -15.59 6.10
C ILE A 71 -11.45 -15.06 6.38
N LEU A 72 -12.47 -15.48 5.63
CA LEU A 72 -13.85 -15.04 5.81
C LEU A 72 -14.41 -15.49 7.16
N ASN A 73 -14.14 -16.73 7.58
CA ASN A 73 -14.54 -17.25 8.88
C ASN A 73 -13.91 -16.44 10.02
N TYR A 74 -12.60 -16.20 9.95
CA TYR A 74 -11.89 -15.37 10.92
C TYR A 74 -12.47 -13.95 11.00
N LEU A 75 -12.67 -13.29 9.85
CA LEU A 75 -13.28 -11.96 9.79
C LEU A 75 -14.72 -11.95 10.33
N GLY A 76 -15.48 -13.03 10.11
CA GLY A 76 -16.84 -13.17 10.65
C GLY A 76 -16.91 -13.17 12.18
N GLN A 77 -15.83 -13.59 12.84
CA GLN A 77 -15.70 -13.64 14.30
C GLN A 77 -15.06 -12.38 14.89
N CYS A 78 -14.43 -11.54 14.06
CA CYS A 78 -13.72 -10.35 14.50
C CYS A 78 -14.67 -9.17 14.78
N ASP A 79 -14.34 -8.38 15.80
CA ASP A 79 -14.90 -7.05 15.98
C ASP A 79 -14.33 -6.03 14.96
N LYS A 80 -14.76 -4.77 15.06
CA LYS A 80 -14.32 -3.72 14.13
C LYS A 80 -12.83 -3.40 14.23
N GLU A 81 -12.25 -3.45 15.43
CA GLU A 81 -10.85 -3.12 15.64
C GLU A 81 -9.94 -4.23 15.10
N ARG A 82 -10.30 -5.49 15.36
CA ARG A 82 -9.56 -6.64 14.84
C ARG A 82 -9.64 -6.74 13.31
N LYS A 83 -10.77 -6.37 12.71
CA LYS A 83 -10.90 -6.23 11.24
C LYS A 83 -9.99 -5.14 10.68
N LEU A 84 -9.91 -4.00 11.36
CA LEU A 84 -9.02 -2.90 10.98
C LEU A 84 -7.55 -3.36 11.06
N GLU A 85 -7.15 -3.97 12.16
CA GLU A 85 -5.80 -4.53 12.32
C GLU A 85 -5.47 -5.53 11.20
N PHE A 86 -6.42 -6.40 10.81
CA PHE A 86 -6.19 -7.40 9.78
C PHE A 86 -6.03 -6.77 8.41
N HIS A 87 -6.78 -5.70 8.14
CA HIS A 87 -6.57 -4.88 6.95
C HIS A 87 -5.19 -4.22 6.93
N ILE A 88 -4.69 -3.72 8.08
CA ILE A 88 -3.31 -3.21 8.20
C ILE A 88 -2.31 -4.32 7.88
N VAL A 89 -2.47 -5.53 8.45
CA VAL A 89 -1.59 -6.67 8.15
C VAL A 89 -1.57 -6.99 6.67
N CYS A 90 -2.74 -7.12 6.03
CA CYS A 90 -2.83 -7.39 4.61
C CYS A 90 -2.04 -6.37 3.78
N GLN A 91 -2.20 -5.07 4.04
CA GLN A 91 -1.59 -4.04 3.20
C GLN A 91 -0.13 -3.73 3.57
N CYS A 92 0.23 -3.83 4.84
CA CYS A 92 1.48 -3.30 5.38
C CYS A 92 2.41 -4.36 5.96
N ALA A 93 2.11 -5.66 5.84
CA ALA A 93 2.94 -6.74 6.39
C ALA A 93 4.45 -6.59 6.10
N PRO A 94 4.91 -6.21 4.89
CA PRO A 94 6.34 -5.98 4.66
C PRO A 94 6.97 -4.93 5.59
N VAL A 95 6.24 -3.86 5.94
CA VAL A 95 6.71 -2.84 6.90
C VAL A 95 6.62 -3.35 8.33
N LEU A 96 5.52 -4.03 8.67
CA LEU A 96 5.32 -4.64 9.98
C LEU A 96 6.46 -5.61 10.31
N LYS A 97 6.85 -6.46 9.36
CA LYS A 97 7.94 -7.43 9.46
C LYS A 97 9.32 -6.87 9.14
N GLY A 98 9.44 -5.54 9.03
CA GLY A 98 10.73 -4.86 8.86
C GLY A 98 11.47 -5.11 7.54
N ILE A 99 10.85 -5.79 6.56
CA ILE A 99 11.42 -6.02 5.23
C ILE A 99 11.38 -4.75 4.38
N LYS A 100 10.32 -3.94 4.54
CA LYS A 100 10.08 -2.71 3.80
C LYS A 100 10.15 -1.49 4.70
N ILE A 101 10.69 -0.38 4.21
CA ILE A 101 10.86 0.88 4.94
C ILE A 101 9.52 1.53 5.26
N SER A 102 8.62 1.59 4.28
CA SER A 102 7.36 2.30 4.40
C SER A 102 6.25 1.74 3.51
N ASN A 103 5.02 2.13 3.81
CA ASN A 103 3.87 1.85 2.97
C ASN A 103 2.75 2.87 3.18
N ILE A 104 1.83 2.95 2.23
CA ILE A 104 0.56 3.67 2.43
C ILE A 104 -0.58 2.67 2.54
N VAL A 105 -1.46 2.94 3.50
CA VAL A 105 -2.73 2.23 3.69
C VAL A 105 -3.87 3.24 3.59
N THR A 106 -4.98 2.81 2.99
CA THR A 106 -6.24 3.55 3.09
C THR A 106 -7.16 2.85 4.08
N ILE A 107 -7.63 3.59 5.09
CA ILE A 107 -8.48 3.06 6.17
C ILE A 107 -9.70 3.95 6.37
N GLN A 108 -10.71 3.45 7.09
CA GLN A 108 -11.90 4.23 7.40
C GLN A 108 -11.55 5.52 8.16
N SER A 109 -12.20 6.62 7.79
CA SER A 109 -11.99 7.92 8.42
C SER A 109 -12.12 7.85 9.95
N GLY A 110 -11.17 8.49 10.66
CA GLY A 110 -11.16 8.56 12.12
C GLY A 110 -10.51 7.36 12.82
N THR A 111 -10.17 6.30 12.10
CA THR A 111 -9.59 5.08 12.71
C THR A 111 -8.06 5.10 12.82
N TRP A 112 -7.37 6.05 12.18
CA TRP A 112 -5.90 6.09 12.16
C TRP A 112 -5.26 6.29 13.54
N LYS A 113 -5.93 6.99 14.45
CA LYS A 113 -5.46 7.17 15.83
C LYS A 113 -5.49 5.85 16.60
N THR A 114 -6.41 4.94 16.27
CA THR A 114 -6.44 3.58 16.83
C THR A 114 -5.24 2.80 16.33
N VAL A 115 -5.02 2.75 15.01
CA VAL A 115 -3.84 2.09 14.42
C VAL A 115 -2.53 2.60 15.03
N ARG A 116 -2.38 3.92 15.16
CA ARG A 116 -1.20 4.53 15.79
C ARG A 116 -1.01 4.09 17.24
N ARG A 117 -2.09 4.00 18.03
CA ARG A 117 -2.01 3.52 19.42
C ARG A 117 -1.65 2.05 19.50
N THR A 118 -2.24 1.21 18.64
CA THR A 118 -1.95 -0.23 18.60
C THR A 118 -0.50 -0.50 18.24
N LEU A 119 0.06 0.25 17.29
CA LEU A 119 1.46 0.12 16.88
C LEU A 119 2.46 0.86 17.79
N ALA A 120 2.00 1.56 18.83
CA ALA A 120 2.92 2.23 19.75
C ALA A 120 3.89 1.21 20.38
N GLY A 121 5.18 1.53 20.32
CA GLY A 121 6.25 0.65 20.81
C GLY A 121 6.79 -0.38 19.82
N SER A 122 6.27 -0.48 18.58
CA SER A 122 6.80 -1.40 17.55
C SER A 122 7.92 -0.81 16.68
N GLY A 123 8.29 0.46 16.91
CA GLY A 123 9.21 1.21 16.06
C GLY A 123 8.61 1.66 14.72
N ILE A 124 7.30 1.49 14.52
CA ILE A 124 6.57 1.94 13.32
C ILE A 124 5.80 3.21 13.64
N LEU A 125 6.05 4.24 12.84
CA LEU A 125 5.33 5.52 12.91
C LEU A 125 4.17 5.51 11.92
N CYS A 126 3.07 6.17 12.30
CA CYS A 126 1.88 6.32 11.47
C CYS A 126 1.49 7.80 11.41
N VAL A 127 1.51 8.37 10.20
CA VAL A 127 1.13 9.77 9.97
C VAL A 127 0.06 9.86 8.89
N PRO A 128 -0.98 10.69 9.07
CA PRO A 128 -1.95 10.92 8.01
C PRO A 128 -1.31 11.77 6.90
N LEU A 129 -1.35 11.27 5.66
CA LEU A 129 -1.01 12.07 4.49
C LEU A 129 -2.19 12.93 4.06
N PHE A 130 -3.39 12.33 4.09
CA PHE A 130 -4.61 12.99 3.65
C PHE A 130 -5.81 12.43 4.41
N LEU A 131 -6.61 13.30 5.04
CA LEU A 131 -7.82 12.92 5.75
C LEU A 131 -9.03 13.22 4.86
N ARG A 132 -9.97 12.27 4.71
CA ARG A 132 -11.23 12.50 3.97
C ARG A 132 -12.43 12.16 4.83
N LYS A 133 -13.61 12.51 4.31
CA LYS A 133 -14.90 12.20 4.95
C LYS A 133 -15.08 10.71 5.20
N ASP A 134 -14.74 9.87 4.21
CA ASP A 134 -14.99 8.42 4.29
C ASP A 134 -13.73 7.61 4.58
N ASN A 135 -12.57 8.03 4.08
CA ASN A 135 -11.32 7.28 4.19
C ASN A 135 -10.10 8.18 4.40
N ASP A 136 -9.21 7.74 5.28
CA ASP A 136 -7.92 8.39 5.54
C ASP A 136 -6.79 7.63 4.83
N VAL A 137 -5.85 8.39 4.26
CA VAL A 137 -4.62 7.87 3.64
C VAL A 137 -3.50 8.04 4.64
N ILE A 138 -2.98 6.92 5.15
CA ILE A 138 -1.99 6.88 6.22
C ILE A 138 -0.67 6.36 5.69
N PHE A 139 0.41 7.06 5.99
CA PHE A 139 1.78 6.62 5.74
C PHE A 139 2.35 5.94 6.98
N LEU A 140 2.74 4.69 6.81
CA LEU A 140 3.40 3.87 7.83
C LEU A 140 4.86 3.76 7.46
N TYR A 141 5.77 4.01 8.39
CA TYR A 141 7.21 3.94 8.11
C TYR A 141 8.03 3.67 9.37
N ARG A 142 9.25 3.15 9.18
CA ARG A 142 10.28 3.04 10.23
C ARG A 142 11.25 4.21 10.11
N TYR A 143 11.38 5.01 11.17
CA TYR A 143 12.10 6.29 11.12
C TYR A 143 13.54 6.14 10.64
N GLU A 144 14.35 5.34 11.35
CA GLU A 144 15.78 5.15 11.08
C GLU A 144 16.03 4.68 9.64
N LYS A 145 15.27 3.68 9.17
CA LYS A 145 15.41 3.17 7.80
C LYS A 145 15.01 4.19 6.74
N LEU A 146 13.98 5.01 7.01
CA LEU A 146 13.58 6.07 6.09
C LEU A 146 14.65 7.17 6.05
N GLU A 147 15.20 7.54 7.20
CA GLU A 147 16.26 8.52 7.30
C GLU A 147 17.51 8.09 6.52
N GLU A 148 17.96 6.84 6.69
CA GLU A 148 19.07 6.26 5.92
C GLU A 148 18.80 6.24 4.41
N HIS A 149 17.56 5.92 4.01
CA HIS A 149 17.18 5.88 2.60
C HIS A 149 17.18 7.27 1.96
N LEU A 150 16.74 8.29 2.69
CA LEU A 150 16.77 9.69 2.23
C LEU A 150 18.19 10.26 2.13
N LYS A 151 19.16 9.68 2.84
CA LYS A 151 20.58 10.05 2.78
C LYS A 151 21.32 9.47 1.55
N LYS A 152 20.73 8.54 0.82
CA LYS A 152 21.34 8.00 -0.41
C LYS A 152 21.40 9.08 -1.49
N GLU A 153 22.54 9.20 -2.13
CA GLU A 153 22.82 10.29 -3.08
C GLU A 153 21.85 10.31 -4.27
N ASP A 154 21.59 9.14 -4.86
CA ASP A 154 20.66 8.97 -5.98
C ASP A 154 19.23 9.33 -5.60
N ILE A 155 18.80 8.95 -4.40
CA ILE A 155 17.49 9.28 -3.84
C ILE A 155 17.37 10.78 -3.58
N ARG A 156 18.39 11.41 -2.99
CA ARG A 156 18.39 12.84 -2.70
C ARG A 156 18.31 13.65 -4.00
N GLN A 157 19.18 13.36 -4.96
CA GLN A 157 19.20 14.05 -6.26
C GLN A 157 17.84 13.95 -6.96
N PHE A 158 17.25 12.76 -7.00
CA PHE A 158 15.93 12.58 -7.59
C PHE A 158 14.85 13.39 -6.85
N LEU A 159 14.84 13.37 -5.52
CA LEU A 159 13.85 14.09 -4.71
C LEU A 159 13.99 15.61 -4.80
N GLU A 160 15.20 16.15 -4.98
CA GLU A 160 15.46 17.57 -5.22
C GLU A 160 14.75 18.09 -6.49
N GLU A 161 14.63 17.28 -7.55
CA GLU A 161 13.86 17.63 -8.76
C GLU A 161 12.37 17.87 -8.46
N TYR A 162 11.84 17.27 -7.39
CA TYR A 162 10.47 17.47 -6.90
C TYR A 162 10.40 18.49 -5.76
N GLY A 163 11.52 19.17 -5.48
CA GLY A 163 11.77 20.25 -4.51
C GLY A 163 11.90 19.80 -3.07
N TYR A 164 12.25 18.54 -2.82
CA TYR A 164 12.58 18.03 -1.49
C TYR A 164 14.07 18.31 -1.21
N PHE A 165 14.40 19.56 -0.88
CA PHE A 165 15.79 20.00 -0.66
C PHE A 165 16.35 19.66 0.72
N ASP A 166 15.48 19.39 1.68
CA ASP A 166 15.85 18.99 3.03
C ASP A 166 15.55 17.49 3.20
N PRO A 167 16.59 16.63 3.32
CA PRO A 167 16.43 15.18 3.46
C PRO A 167 15.99 14.75 4.87
N VAL A 168 15.73 15.69 5.80
CA VAL A 168 15.14 15.38 7.10
C VAL A 168 13.74 14.78 6.93
N VAL A 169 13.47 13.68 7.63
CA VAL A 169 12.24 12.88 7.51
C VAL A 169 10.98 13.75 7.68
N GLU A 170 10.97 14.61 8.68
CA GLU A 170 9.86 15.52 8.99
C GLU A 170 9.60 16.49 7.83
N SER A 171 10.65 17.08 7.26
CA SER A 171 10.58 18.00 6.12
C SER A 171 10.04 17.30 4.88
N VAL A 172 10.49 16.08 4.62
CA VAL A 172 10.00 15.24 3.51
C VAL A 172 8.51 14.90 3.70
N ILE A 173 8.09 14.45 4.89
CA ILE A 173 6.69 14.14 5.17
C ILE A 173 5.82 15.39 5.05
N PHE A 174 6.26 16.53 5.56
CA PHE A 174 5.55 17.80 5.45
C PHE A 174 5.32 18.18 3.98
N ARG A 175 6.37 18.08 3.15
CA ARG A 175 6.26 18.36 1.72
C ARG A 175 5.36 17.36 1.00
N LEU A 176 5.46 16.07 1.30
CA LEU A 176 4.61 15.03 0.72
C LEU A 176 3.14 15.30 1.00
N ARG A 177 2.79 15.70 2.23
CA ARG A 177 1.43 16.10 2.61
C ARG A 177 0.93 17.27 1.78
N ARG A 178 1.76 18.30 1.59
CA ARG A 178 1.40 19.47 0.79
C ARG A 178 1.15 19.10 -0.67
N ARG A 179 2.00 18.26 -1.27
CA ARG A 179 1.81 17.76 -2.65
C ARG A 179 0.55 16.91 -2.78
N TYR A 180 0.25 16.06 -1.80
CA TYR A 180 -1.01 15.31 -1.77
C TYR A 180 -2.25 16.23 -1.71
N GLN A 181 -2.18 17.31 -0.92
CA GLN A 181 -3.23 18.31 -0.84
C GLN A 181 -3.41 19.02 -2.18
N GLU A 182 -2.34 19.53 -2.79
CA GLU A 182 -2.35 20.20 -4.09
C GLU A 182 -2.91 19.28 -5.19
N TYR A 183 -2.54 18.00 -5.19
CA TYR A 183 -3.11 17.00 -6.09
C TYR A 183 -4.62 16.83 -5.88
N SER A 184 -5.07 16.76 -4.62
CA SER A 184 -6.50 16.61 -4.29
C SER A 184 -7.35 17.81 -4.75
N GLU A 185 -6.74 18.99 -4.80
CA GLU A 185 -7.34 20.24 -5.28
C GLU A 185 -7.24 20.39 -6.81
N GLY A 186 -6.61 19.43 -7.50
CA GLY A 186 -6.42 19.45 -8.95
C GLY A 186 -5.36 20.43 -9.43
N LYS A 187 -4.50 20.95 -8.54
CA LYS A 187 -3.46 21.93 -8.87
C LYS A 187 -2.24 21.30 -9.52
N ILE A 188 -1.93 20.05 -9.17
CA ILE A 188 -0.79 19.32 -9.70
C ILE A 188 -1.20 17.91 -10.17
N SER A 189 -0.34 17.29 -10.98
CA SER A 189 -0.41 15.85 -11.22
C SER A 189 -0.07 15.07 -9.95
N PHE A 190 -0.41 13.77 -9.94
CA PHE A 190 -0.11 12.92 -8.79
C PHE A 190 1.39 12.94 -8.46
N PRO A 191 1.79 13.01 -7.18
CA PRO A 191 3.20 13.00 -6.78
C PRO A 191 3.84 11.63 -7.03
N HIS A 192 4.39 11.42 -8.22
CA HIS A 192 5.02 10.16 -8.63
C HIS A 192 6.25 9.82 -7.79
N GLU A 193 6.93 10.84 -7.25
CA GLU A 193 8.12 10.67 -6.41
C GLU A 193 7.82 9.91 -5.11
N LEU A 194 6.55 9.82 -4.71
CA LEU A 194 6.08 8.96 -3.64
C LEU A 194 6.57 7.51 -3.77
N GLY A 195 6.75 7.01 -5.00
CA GLY A 195 7.26 5.66 -5.23
C GLY A 195 8.61 5.41 -4.55
N VAL A 196 9.48 6.42 -4.53
CA VAL A 196 10.79 6.32 -3.86
C VAL A 196 10.64 6.28 -2.34
N LEU A 197 9.70 7.07 -1.79
CA LEU A 197 9.40 7.05 -0.35
C LEU A 197 8.80 5.71 0.08
N LEU A 198 8.09 5.04 -0.83
CA LEU A 198 7.57 3.68 -0.70
C LEU A 198 8.63 2.59 -0.97
N GLU A 199 9.91 2.96 -1.08
CA GLU A 199 11.02 2.04 -1.33
C GLU A 199 10.84 1.22 -2.63
N TYR A 200 10.27 1.83 -3.67
CA TYR A 200 10.38 1.25 -5.01
C TYR A 200 11.75 1.58 -5.58
N PRO A 201 12.35 0.67 -6.37
CA PRO A 201 13.61 0.95 -7.04
C PRO A 201 13.51 2.23 -7.86
N LEU A 202 14.52 3.11 -7.75
CA LEU A 202 14.51 4.43 -8.38
C LEU A 202 14.34 4.31 -9.90
N GLU A 203 14.99 3.32 -10.51
CA GLU A 203 14.91 2.98 -11.92
C GLU A 203 13.49 2.64 -12.37
N ASP A 204 12.69 2.00 -11.49
CA ASP A 204 11.29 1.66 -11.76
C ASP A 204 10.37 2.87 -11.56
N VAL A 205 10.66 3.75 -10.61
CA VAL A 205 9.92 5.01 -10.43
C VAL A 205 10.14 5.92 -11.63
N GLN A 206 11.39 6.13 -12.04
CA GLN A 206 11.70 6.91 -13.22
C GLN A 206 11.15 6.25 -14.49
N GLY A 207 11.22 4.92 -14.58
CA GLY A 207 10.61 4.15 -15.67
C GLY A 207 9.11 4.36 -15.76
N PHE A 208 8.41 4.36 -14.62
CA PHE A 208 6.98 4.66 -14.54
C PHE A 208 6.67 6.07 -15.05
N ILE A 209 7.45 7.08 -14.62
CA ILE A 209 7.27 8.47 -15.04
C ILE A 209 7.48 8.61 -16.55
N ARG A 210 8.62 8.12 -17.07
CA ARG A 210 8.97 8.19 -18.50
C ARG A 210 7.93 7.50 -19.39
N ASN A 211 7.45 6.34 -18.97
CA ASN A 211 6.48 5.56 -19.74
C ASN A 211 5.02 5.93 -19.45
N GLN A 212 4.77 6.94 -18.63
CA GLN A 212 3.43 7.33 -18.18
C GLN A 212 2.63 6.12 -17.66
N GLY A 213 3.30 5.22 -16.94
CA GLY A 213 2.72 3.99 -16.40
C GLY A 213 2.38 2.89 -17.42
N LYS A 214 2.78 3.00 -18.69
CA LYS A 214 2.58 1.96 -19.72
C LYS A 214 3.82 1.07 -19.86
N ASN A 215 3.75 0.00 -20.65
CA ASN A 215 4.91 -0.81 -21.09
C ASN A 215 5.82 -1.37 -19.96
N CYS A 216 5.24 -1.74 -18.81
CA CYS A 216 6.00 -2.37 -17.73
C CYS A 216 6.32 -3.85 -18.04
N LEU A 217 7.47 -4.33 -17.57
CA LEU A 217 7.95 -5.71 -17.71
C LEU A 217 7.17 -6.70 -16.83
N LEU A 218 6.71 -6.20 -15.68
CA LEU A 218 5.95 -6.92 -14.66
C LEU A 218 5.16 -5.91 -13.83
N CYS A 219 3.99 -6.29 -13.33
CA CYS A 219 3.19 -5.42 -12.46
C CYS A 219 2.56 -6.23 -11.33
N ARG A 220 2.91 -5.87 -10.10
CA ARG A 220 2.30 -6.44 -8.89
C ARG A 220 2.29 -5.41 -7.78
N TYR A 221 3.22 -5.49 -6.83
CA TYR A 221 3.37 -4.50 -5.76
C TYR A 221 3.73 -3.11 -6.31
N TRP A 222 4.51 -3.07 -7.39
CA TRP A 222 4.71 -1.90 -8.24
C TRP A 222 4.84 -2.33 -9.72
N LYS A 223 4.97 -1.36 -10.62
CA LYS A 223 5.25 -1.59 -12.05
C LYS A 223 6.75 -1.58 -12.28
N VAL A 224 7.28 -2.70 -12.76
CA VAL A 224 8.70 -2.94 -13.00
C VAL A 224 9.05 -2.52 -14.42
N TYR A 225 10.15 -1.79 -14.55
CA TYR A 225 10.67 -1.24 -15.80
C TYR A 225 12.11 -1.64 -16.08
N HIS A 226 12.84 -2.06 -15.05
CA HIS A 226 14.26 -2.38 -15.19
C HIS A 226 14.56 -3.86 -14.94
N ASP A 227 14.62 -4.29 -13.68
CA ASP A 227 15.05 -5.65 -13.32
C ASP A 227 13.86 -6.53 -12.89
N LYS A 228 13.35 -7.30 -13.84
CA LYS A 228 12.22 -8.20 -13.64
C LYS A 228 12.52 -9.30 -12.62
N GLU A 229 13.73 -9.87 -12.62
CA GLU A 229 14.05 -11.01 -11.75
C GLU A 229 14.29 -10.57 -10.32
N ARG A 230 14.99 -9.44 -10.10
CA ARG A 230 15.08 -8.80 -8.78
C ARG A 230 13.71 -8.45 -8.23
N ALA A 231 12.83 -7.89 -9.05
CA ALA A 231 11.48 -7.55 -8.62
C ALA A 231 10.65 -8.79 -8.21
N LYS A 232 10.75 -9.90 -8.96
CA LYS A 232 10.09 -11.16 -8.59
C LYS A 232 10.56 -11.67 -7.23
N GLU A 233 11.86 -11.59 -6.96
CA GLU A 233 12.41 -12.04 -5.67
C GLU A 233 11.92 -11.17 -4.51
N ILE A 234 11.89 -9.84 -4.68
CA ILE A 234 11.30 -8.94 -3.68
C ILE A 234 9.81 -9.24 -3.48
N PHE A 235 9.05 -9.45 -4.55
CA PHE A 235 7.63 -9.79 -4.47
C PHE A 235 7.40 -11.11 -3.72
N ARG A 236 8.22 -12.13 -3.97
CA ARG A 236 8.17 -13.41 -3.25
C ARG A 236 8.36 -13.21 -1.75
N ARG A 237 9.39 -12.45 -1.36
CA ARG A 237 9.64 -12.13 0.06
C ARG A 237 8.47 -11.37 0.69
N TYR A 238 7.85 -10.45 -0.05
CA TYR A 238 6.66 -9.73 0.44
C TYR A 238 5.47 -10.66 0.64
N ASP A 239 5.26 -11.63 -0.26
CA ASP A 239 4.19 -12.62 -0.09
C ASP A 239 4.40 -13.48 1.15
N GLU A 240 5.64 -13.94 1.36
CA GLU A 240 6.00 -14.81 2.49
C GLU A 240 5.76 -14.12 3.83
N VAL A 241 6.25 -12.89 4.00
CA VAL A 241 6.04 -12.15 5.25
C VAL A 241 4.59 -11.73 5.45
N ARG A 242 3.85 -11.51 4.37
CA ARG A 242 2.42 -11.23 4.41
C ARG A 242 1.63 -12.46 4.85
N GLU A 243 1.93 -13.63 4.30
CA GLU A 243 1.30 -14.87 4.73
C GLU A 243 1.62 -15.19 6.19
N CYS A 244 2.88 -15.05 6.61
CA CYS A 244 3.30 -15.22 8.00
C CYS A 244 2.52 -14.29 8.94
N ALA A 245 2.48 -12.99 8.63
CA ALA A 245 1.78 -12.00 9.44
C ALA A 245 0.27 -12.26 9.52
N MET A 246 -0.36 -12.70 8.42
CA MET A 246 -1.77 -13.08 8.43
C MET A 246 -2.02 -14.32 9.32
N LYS A 247 -1.16 -15.34 9.25
CA LYS A 247 -1.28 -16.55 10.07
C LYS A 247 -1.13 -16.24 11.56
N GLU A 248 -0.14 -15.46 11.95
CA GLU A 248 0.04 -15.01 13.33
C GLU A 248 -1.20 -14.29 13.86
N MET A 249 -1.77 -13.40 13.04
CA MET A 249 -2.95 -12.65 13.43
C MET A 249 -4.20 -13.55 13.55
N ILE A 250 -4.38 -14.51 12.66
CA ILE A 250 -5.46 -15.52 12.74
C ILE A 250 -5.28 -16.40 13.99
N ALA A 251 -4.04 -16.70 14.37
CA ALA A 251 -3.71 -17.42 15.61
C ALA A 251 -3.90 -16.58 16.89
N GLY A 252 -4.36 -15.33 16.78
CA GLY A 252 -4.67 -14.46 17.91
C GLY A 252 -3.54 -13.50 18.32
N CYS A 253 -2.43 -13.42 17.57
CA CYS A 253 -1.35 -12.48 17.90
C CYS A 253 -1.84 -11.03 17.75
N PRO A 254 -1.63 -10.15 18.75
CA PRO A 254 -1.92 -8.72 18.62
C PRO A 254 -1.07 -8.06 17.52
N LEU A 255 -1.63 -7.05 16.83
CA LEU A 255 -0.93 -6.35 15.74
C LEU A 255 0.46 -5.83 16.14
N ARG A 256 0.61 -5.34 17.38
CA ARG A 256 1.91 -4.87 17.90
C ARG A 256 2.98 -5.96 17.89
N GLN A 257 2.63 -7.19 18.27
CA GLN A 257 3.57 -8.31 18.30
C GLN A 257 3.96 -8.73 16.88
N VAL A 258 2.98 -8.79 15.96
CA VAL A 258 3.22 -9.02 14.53
C VAL A 258 4.21 -7.99 13.96
N ALA A 259 4.15 -6.75 14.43
CA ALA A 259 4.99 -5.63 14.01
C ALA A 259 6.36 -5.53 14.71
N SER A 260 6.60 -6.34 15.75
CA SER A 260 7.83 -6.34 16.54
C SER A 260 8.72 -7.57 16.25
N SER A 261 8.28 -8.44 15.33
CA SER A 261 9.00 -9.65 14.91
C SER A 261 9.99 -9.39 13.79
#